data_AF-A0A662AMZ8-F1
#
_entry.id   AF-A0A662AMZ8-F1
#
_cell.length_a   1.000
_cell.length_b   1.000
_cell.length_c   1.000
_cell.angle_alpha   90.00
_cell.angle_beta   90.00
_cell.angle_gamma   90.00
#
_symmetry.space_group_name_H-M   'P 1'
#
loop_
_entity.id
_entity.type
_entity.pdbx_description
1 polymer ?
#
loop_
_entity_poly.entity_id
_entity_poly.type
_entity_poly.pdbx_seq_one_letter_code
_entity_poly.pdbx_strand_id
1 'polypeptide(L)'
;MNNLFTYLVELNISLMILYVAYKLFFERDKNFTVRRIYLLGVVLLPLILPLLPDSMRMPVGQMAPISISLEGVTIFGTGTVSEAAGKISFTSVLLMIYLVILAFGIIKVFMQLGRVAHAIIRSKRFKVDDITLLASPALHASSFFGYIFIDPAAKADDSFSHILEHENIHKREWHSIDRILVEVFVMINWFNPVAWMFRRSVIENLEYLADSAVLRRGTDPTKYQLSILNQYIGCASISNQFSSQIKKRINMLNKNYKLGSKWKLSLLLPLSVIAFFIVSCTDKDAPIQAIEPAEEIAVEASEQIFMVVEEMPTFNGEEAIEFRKHIARNLKYPPEAAEQGVTGKIFIKFIVNKEGKVVVPDQETIAKIEGKPIDEVVVTAYRKIAEDAEEPAEEYIQMLKDEVKRVVLTSPDWKPGKQRGKAVDVIFTFPVTFTLQ
;
A
#
# COMPACT_ATOMS: atom_id res chain seq x y z
N MET A 1 -13.90 -1.53 2.18
CA MET A 1 -13.52 -0.09 2.17
C MET A 1 -13.98 0.51 0.85
N ASN A 2 -14.43 1.78 0.79
CA ASN A 2 -14.86 2.41 -0.48
C ASN A 2 -13.75 2.33 -1.53
N ASN A 3 -14.03 1.71 -2.69
CA ASN A 3 -13.06 1.49 -3.78
C ASN A 3 -12.30 2.77 -4.17
N LEU A 4 -12.96 3.93 -4.12
CA LEU A 4 -12.34 5.21 -4.43
C LEU A 4 -11.29 5.66 -3.40
N PHE A 5 -11.53 5.40 -2.11
CA PHE A 5 -10.58 5.80 -1.07
C PHE A 5 -9.29 4.99 -1.17
N THR A 6 -9.41 3.68 -1.34
CA THR A 6 -8.27 2.78 -1.57
C THR A 6 -7.50 3.21 -2.82
N TYR A 7 -8.21 3.49 -3.93
CA TYR A 7 -7.61 4.00 -5.15
C TYR A 7 -6.80 5.29 -4.94
N LEU A 8 -7.35 6.27 -4.21
CA LEU A 8 -6.66 7.54 -3.94
C LEU A 8 -5.39 7.34 -3.12
N VAL A 9 -5.39 6.43 -2.15
CA VAL A 9 -4.20 6.09 -1.36
C VAL A 9 -3.12 5.46 -2.25
N GLU A 10 -3.48 4.44 -3.02
CA GLU A 10 -2.58 3.73 -3.94
C GLU A 10 -1.95 4.68 -4.98
N LEU A 11 -2.75 5.60 -5.55
CA LEU A 11 -2.30 6.65 -6.46
C LEU A 11 -1.26 7.56 -5.79
N ASN A 12 -1.54 8.04 -4.58
CA ASN A 12 -0.66 9.00 -3.91
C ASN A 12 0.67 8.38 -3.44
N ILE A 13 0.66 7.10 -3.06
CA ILE A 13 1.89 6.33 -2.79
C ILE A 13 2.73 6.21 -4.07
N SER A 14 2.10 5.82 -5.18
CA SER A 14 2.76 5.71 -6.49
C SER A 14 3.38 7.05 -6.94
N LEU A 15 2.63 8.14 -6.79
CA LEU A 15 3.11 9.50 -7.07
C LEU A 15 4.36 9.84 -6.25
N MET A 16 4.34 9.55 -4.95
CA MET A 16 5.46 9.83 -4.04
C MET A 16 6.73 9.09 -4.47
N ILE A 17 6.64 7.79 -4.75
CA ILE A 17 7.78 6.96 -5.15
C ILE A 17 8.39 7.49 -6.45
N LEU A 18 7.57 7.67 -7.49
CA LEU A 18 8.04 8.11 -8.80
C LEU A 18 8.61 9.53 -8.78
N TYR A 19 8.05 10.42 -7.98
CA TYR A 19 8.53 11.79 -7.84
C TYR A 19 9.84 11.89 -7.04
N VAL A 20 10.00 11.11 -5.97
CA VAL A 20 11.27 11.05 -5.23
C VAL A 20 12.39 10.55 -6.15
N ALA A 21 12.12 9.53 -6.97
CA ALA A 21 13.09 9.06 -7.94
C ALA A 21 13.45 10.13 -9.00
N TYR A 22 12.47 10.92 -9.46
CA TYR A 22 12.76 12.08 -10.33
C TYR A 22 13.75 13.05 -9.67
N LYS A 23 13.51 13.39 -8.40
CA LYS A 23 14.38 14.32 -7.66
C LYS A 23 15.80 13.82 -7.54
N LEU A 24 15.97 12.52 -7.29
CA LEU A 24 17.29 11.91 -7.12
C LEU A 24 18.07 11.81 -8.44
N PHE A 25 17.43 11.34 -9.51
CA PHE A 25 18.15 10.95 -10.73
C PHE A 25 18.14 12.02 -11.85
N PHE A 26 17.10 12.85 -11.93
CA PHE A 26 16.82 13.70 -13.10
C PHE A 26 16.88 15.21 -12.83
N GLU A 27 16.69 15.68 -11.59
CA GLU A 27 16.64 17.13 -11.30
C GLU A 27 17.93 17.87 -11.70
N ARG A 28 19.07 17.19 -11.65
CA ARG A 28 20.40 17.73 -11.96
C ARG A 28 20.85 17.57 -13.42
N ASP A 29 20.00 17.03 -14.29
CA ASP A 29 20.33 16.79 -15.70
C ASP A 29 19.91 17.95 -16.62
N LYS A 30 20.76 18.24 -17.63
CA LYS A 30 20.50 19.27 -18.66
C LYS A 30 19.50 18.84 -19.74
N ASN A 31 19.14 17.56 -19.81
CA ASN A 31 18.20 17.06 -20.81
C ASN A 31 16.76 17.32 -20.40
N PHE A 32 16.30 18.56 -20.57
CA PHE A 32 14.95 18.98 -20.18
C PHE A 32 13.84 18.25 -20.95
N THR A 33 14.10 17.76 -22.17
CA THR A 33 13.17 16.92 -22.92
C THR A 33 12.95 15.57 -22.24
N VAL A 34 14.01 14.91 -21.76
CA VAL A 34 13.90 13.64 -21.04
C VAL A 34 13.16 13.85 -19.71
N ARG A 35 13.44 14.96 -19.01
CA ARG A 35 12.71 15.34 -17.80
C ARG A 35 11.23 15.58 -18.07
N ARG A 36 10.87 16.23 -19.18
CA ARG A 36 9.46 16.43 -19.58
C ARG A 36 8.76 15.09 -19.78
N ILE A 37 9.36 14.17 -20.53
CA ILE A 37 8.79 12.83 -20.78
C ILE A 37 8.60 12.08 -19.46
N TYR A 38 9.62 12.08 -18.58
CA TYR A 38 9.52 11.44 -17.28
C TYR A 38 8.39 12.06 -16.45
N LEU A 39 8.33 13.39 -16.35
CA LEU A 39 7.32 14.10 -15.57
C LEU A 39 5.89 13.85 -16.09
N LEU A 40 5.70 13.79 -17.42
CA LEU A 40 4.41 13.39 -18.00
C LEU A 40 4.08 11.93 -17.66
N GLY A 41 5.08 11.05 -17.64
CA GLY A 41 4.94 9.68 -17.13
C GLY A 41 4.46 9.63 -15.69
N VAL A 42 4.97 10.50 -14.80
CA VAL A 42 4.53 10.60 -13.39
C VAL A 42 3.08 11.05 -13.25
N VAL A 43 2.47 11.67 -14.27
CA VAL A 43 1.03 11.95 -14.25
C VAL A 43 0.23 10.70 -14.62
N LEU A 44 0.63 10.01 -15.69
CA LEU A 44 -0.13 8.89 -16.24
C LEU A 44 0.02 7.62 -15.40
N LEU A 45 1.23 7.29 -14.94
CA LEU A 45 1.52 6.02 -14.29
C LEU A 45 0.77 5.86 -12.94
N PRO A 46 0.79 6.81 -12.00
CA PRO A 46 0.00 6.70 -10.77
C PRO A 46 -1.51 6.60 -10.99
N LEU A 47 -2.04 7.09 -12.11
CA LEU A 47 -3.45 6.94 -12.46
C LEU A 47 -3.76 5.53 -12.99
N ILE A 48 -2.81 4.93 -13.73
CA ILE A 48 -2.99 3.61 -14.35
C ILE A 48 -2.69 2.47 -13.38
N LEU A 49 -1.64 2.58 -12.56
CA LEU A 49 -1.16 1.49 -11.70
C LEU A 49 -2.25 0.91 -10.78
N PRO A 50 -3.08 1.71 -10.08
CA PRO A 50 -4.16 1.17 -9.24
C PRO A 50 -5.32 0.53 -10.04
N LEU A 51 -5.47 0.86 -11.33
CA LEU A 51 -6.51 0.30 -12.23
C LEU A 51 -6.13 -1.06 -12.79
N LEU A 52 -4.89 -1.52 -12.61
CA LEU A 52 -4.46 -2.82 -13.12
C LEU A 52 -5.17 -3.97 -12.38
N PRO A 53 -5.54 -5.05 -13.10
CA PRO A 53 -6.32 -6.15 -12.54
C PRO A 53 -5.64 -6.80 -11.34
N ASP A 54 -6.44 -7.25 -10.38
CA ASP A 54 -5.96 -7.97 -9.20
C ASP A 54 -5.22 -9.27 -9.56
N SER A 55 -5.49 -9.87 -10.73
CA SER A 55 -4.76 -11.04 -11.23
C SER A 55 -3.29 -10.79 -11.52
N MET A 56 -2.88 -9.53 -11.71
CA MET A 56 -1.48 -9.14 -11.90
C MET A 56 -0.79 -8.81 -10.57
N ARG A 57 -1.56 -8.68 -9.47
CA ARG A 57 -1.02 -8.45 -8.13
C ARG A 57 -0.50 -9.78 -7.60
N MET A 58 0.74 -9.78 -7.13
CA MET A 58 1.28 -10.99 -6.52
C MET A 58 0.52 -11.26 -5.21
N PRO A 59 0.02 -12.48 -4.97
CA PRO A 59 -0.40 -12.85 -3.64
C PRO A 59 0.85 -12.83 -2.76
N VAL A 60 0.93 -11.86 -1.84
CA VAL A 60 1.93 -11.85 -0.77
C VAL A 60 1.49 -12.91 0.23
N GLY A 61 1.61 -14.18 -0.14
CA GLY A 61 1.11 -15.30 0.62
C GLY A 61 2.10 -16.44 0.59
N GLN A 62 3.16 -16.34 1.39
CA GLN A 62 3.85 -17.47 2.05
C GLN A 62 5.02 -17.05 2.97
N MET A 63 5.00 -15.85 3.56
CA MET A 63 5.68 -15.65 4.84
C MET A 63 4.58 -15.59 5.89
N ALA A 64 4.46 -16.66 6.68
CA ALA A 64 3.49 -16.74 7.76
C ALA A 64 3.63 -15.48 8.63
N PRO A 65 2.63 -14.58 8.69
CA PRO A 65 2.62 -13.61 9.75
C PRO A 65 2.59 -14.39 11.06
N ILE A 66 3.50 -14.08 11.99
CA ILE A 66 3.27 -14.45 13.39
C ILE A 66 2.09 -13.59 13.84
N SER A 67 0.87 -14.03 13.50
CA SER A 67 -0.36 -13.49 14.04
C SER A 67 -0.59 -14.19 15.36
N ILE A 68 -0.42 -13.48 16.47
CA ILE A 68 -1.08 -13.86 17.72
C ILE A 68 -2.57 -13.60 17.47
N SER A 69 -3.28 -14.64 17.01
CA SER A 69 -4.73 -14.63 16.94
C SER A 69 -5.28 -14.87 18.35
N LEU A 70 -5.82 -13.84 18.96
CA LEU A 70 -6.84 -14.03 19.98
C LEU A 70 -8.17 -13.98 19.24
N GLU A 71 -8.76 -15.13 18.99
CA GLU A 71 -10.15 -15.22 18.54
C GLU A 71 -11.06 -14.83 19.70
N GLY A 72 -11.58 -13.60 19.64
CA GLY A 72 -12.79 -13.24 20.37
C GLY A 72 -13.98 -13.88 19.66
N VAL A 73 -14.72 -14.74 20.35
CA VAL A 73 -16.01 -15.25 19.88
C VAL A 73 -17.01 -14.10 19.79
N THR A 74 -17.56 -13.87 18.60
CA THR A 74 -18.71 -12.98 18.40
C THR A 74 -19.99 -13.79 18.58
N ILE A 75 -20.76 -13.45 19.60
CA ILE A 75 -22.07 -14.05 19.85
C ILE A 75 -23.10 -13.32 18.97
N PHE A 76 -23.77 -14.03 18.08
CA PHE A 76 -24.96 -13.52 17.40
C PHE A 76 -26.16 -13.63 18.34
N GLY A 77 -26.54 -12.51 18.95
CA GLY A 77 -27.87 -12.41 19.56
C GLY A 77 -28.91 -12.34 18.45
N THR A 78 -29.88 -13.25 18.43
CA THR A 78 -31.12 -13.10 17.68
C THR A 78 -31.99 -12.04 18.35
N GLY A 79 -31.53 -10.79 18.27
CA GLY A 79 -32.40 -9.63 18.33
C GLY A 79 -32.61 -9.17 16.90
N THR A 80 -33.85 -8.91 16.50
CA THR A 80 -34.13 -8.15 15.29
C THR A 80 -33.54 -6.76 15.49
N VAL A 81 -32.29 -6.56 15.09
CA VAL A 81 -31.69 -5.25 15.00
C VAL A 81 -32.37 -4.59 13.81
N SER A 82 -33.39 -3.80 14.10
CA SER A 82 -33.92 -2.81 13.17
C SER A 82 -32.72 -2.05 12.61
N GLU A 83 -32.51 -2.10 11.28
CA GLU A 83 -31.51 -1.27 10.61
C GLU A 83 -31.81 0.17 11.00
N ALA A 84 -31.02 0.68 11.94
CA ALA A 84 -31.08 2.08 12.33
C ALA A 84 -30.72 2.88 11.07
N ALA A 85 -31.74 3.51 10.48
CA ALA A 85 -31.62 4.41 9.36
C ALA A 85 -30.44 5.36 9.56
N GLY A 86 -29.49 5.31 8.62
CA GLY A 86 -28.57 6.40 8.29
C GLY A 86 -27.70 6.96 9.41
N LYS A 87 -26.87 6.15 10.08
CA LYS A 87 -25.67 6.71 10.73
C LYS A 87 -24.64 7.03 9.65
N ILE A 88 -24.41 8.31 9.38
CA ILE A 88 -23.38 8.78 8.45
C ILE A 88 -22.02 8.29 8.97
N SER A 89 -21.39 7.38 8.23
CA SER A 89 -20.03 6.91 8.53
C SER A 89 -19.02 8.04 8.34
N PHE A 90 -17.99 8.10 9.20
CA PHE A 90 -16.87 9.05 9.08
C PHE A 90 -16.23 9.01 7.68
N THR A 91 -16.13 7.82 7.08
CA THR A 91 -15.60 7.63 5.72
C THR A 91 -16.46 8.31 4.65
N SER A 92 -17.78 8.30 4.81
CA SER A 92 -18.72 8.98 3.92
C SER A 92 -18.64 10.49 4.05
N VAL A 93 -18.42 11.01 5.27
CA VAL A 93 -18.18 12.45 5.48
C VAL A 93 -16.90 12.89 4.78
N LEU A 94 -15.80 12.14 4.95
CA LEU A 94 -14.52 12.46 4.32
C LEU A 94 -14.62 12.46 2.79
N LEU A 95 -15.33 11.47 2.23
CA LEU A 95 -15.60 11.42 0.80
C LEU A 95 -16.42 12.63 0.32
N MET A 96 -17.44 13.04 1.07
CA MET A 96 -18.24 14.21 0.73
C MET A 96 -17.39 15.50 0.72
N ILE A 97 -16.55 15.70 1.73
CA ILE A 97 -15.61 16.83 1.79
C ILE A 97 -14.68 16.82 0.57
N TYR A 98 -14.12 15.66 0.22
CA TYR A 98 -13.27 15.50 -0.95
C TYR A 98 -13.99 15.92 -2.24
N LEU A 99 -15.22 15.45 -2.46
CA LEU A 99 -16.00 15.76 -3.66
C LEU A 99 -16.38 17.24 -3.75
N VAL A 100 -16.72 17.88 -2.63
CA VAL A 100 -17.04 19.32 -2.58
C VAL A 100 -15.82 20.16 -2.97
N ILE A 101 -14.65 19.86 -2.41
CA ILE A 101 -13.40 20.57 -2.74
C ILE A 101 -13.01 20.34 -4.19
N LEU A 102 -13.16 19.10 -4.69
CA LEU A 102 -12.93 18.77 -6.09
C LEU A 102 -13.85 19.58 -7.02
N ALA A 103 -15.14 19.67 -6.70
CA ALA A 103 -16.11 20.47 -7.46
C ALA A 103 -15.74 21.96 -7.50
N PHE A 104 -15.32 22.52 -6.36
CA PHE A 104 -14.81 23.90 -6.31
C PHE A 104 -13.56 24.08 -7.17
N GLY A 105 -12.63 23.13 -7.13
CA GLY A 105 -11.43 23.12 -7.99
C GLY A 105 -11.79 23.13 -9.47
N ILE A 106 -12.76 22.30 -9.88
CA ILE A 106 -13.25 22.22 -11.26
C ILE A 106 -13.82 23.58 -11.70
N ILE A 107 -14.71 24.18 -10.90
CA ILE A 107 -15.30 25.50 -11.17
C ILE A 107 -14.19 26.55 -11.34
N LYS A 108 -13.21 26.58 -10.44
CA LYS A 108 -12.07 27.50 -10.51
C LYS A 108 -11.30 27.37 -11.83
N VAL A 109 -11.00 26.14 -12.29
CA VAL A 109 -10.31 25.89 -13.56
C VAL A 109 -11.13 26.39 -14.74
N PHE A 110 -12.43 26.09 -14.79
CA PHE A 110 -13.32 26.59 -15.85
C PHE A 110 -13.42 28.12 -15.85
N MET A 111 -13.51 28.76 -14.68
CA MET A 111 -13.48 30.23 -14.59
C MET A 111 -12.17 30.82 -15.12
N GLN A 112 -11.02 30.20 -14.84
CA GLN A 112 -9.73 30.64 -15.36
C GLN A 112 -9.66 30.51 -16.88
N LEU A 113 -10.08 29.37 -17.44
CA LEU A 113 -10.16 29.17 -18.88
C LEU A 113 -11.13 30.16 -19.54
N GLY A 114 -12.27 30.45 -18.90
CA GLY A 114 -13.24 31.44 -19.34
C GLY A 114 -12.65 32.86 -19.39
N ARG A 115 -11.85 33.26 -18.40
CA ARG A 115 -11.14 34.56 -18.41
C ARG A 115 -10.15 34.65 -19.57
N VAL A 116 -9.41 33.57 -19.84
CA VAL A 116 -8.47 33.53 -20.96
C VAL A 116 -9.23 33.60 -22.29
N ALA A 117 -10.29 32.81 -22.46
CA ALA A 117 -11.13 32.86 -23.66
C ALA A 117 -11.71 34.26 -23.88
N HIS A 118 -12.20 34.90 -22.82
CA HIS A 118 -12.68 36.27 -22.86
C HIS A 118 -11.59 37.26 -23.30
N ALA A 119 -10.37 37.13 -22.77
CA ALA A 119 -9.23 37.95 -23.18
C ALA A 119 -8.87 37.74 -24.67
N ILE A 120 -8.88 36.49 -25.16
CA ILE A 120 -8.62 36.17 -26.58
C ILE A 120 -9.62 36.86 -27.51
N ILE A 121 -10.89 36.90 -27.11
CA ILE A 121 -11.97 37.49 -27.92
C ILE A 121 -11.89 39.02 -27.93
N ARG A 122 -11.55 39.65 -26.80
CA ARG A 122 -11.52 41.12 -26.69
C ARG A 122 -10.21 41.77 -27.12
N SER A 123 -9.09 41.05 -27.08
CA SER A 123 -7.78 41.63 -27.40
C SER A 123 -7.65 41.96 -28.89
N LYS A 124 -7.13 43.17 -29.18
CA LYS A 124 -6.76 43.57 -30.54
C LYS A 124 -5.62 42.69 -31.06
N ARG A 125 -5.72 42.23 -32.30
CA ARG A 125 -4.70 41.40 -32.96
C ARG A 125 -3.74 42.27 -33.76
N PHE A 126 -2.46 41.99 -33.67
CA PHE A 126 -1.41 42.60 -34.52
C PHE A 126 -0.41 41.53 -34.95
N LYS A 127 0.33 41.76 -36.04
CA LYS A 127 1.33 40.81 -36.55
C LYS A 127 2.74 41.37 -36.40
N VAL A 128 3.66 40.50 -36.00
CA VAL A 128 5.11 40.73 -35.99
C VAL A 128 5.77 39.47 -36.52
N ASP A 129 6.58 39.58 -37.59
CA ASP A 129 7.31 38.47 -38.21
C ASP A 129 6.44 37.22 -38.49
N ASP A 130 5.26 37.43 -39.11
CA ASP A 130 4.21 36.43 -39.39
C ASP A 130 3.56 35.76 -38.16
N ILE A 131 3.93 36.16 -36.95
CA ILE A 131 3.30 35.71 -35.71
C ILE A 131 2.15 36.65 -35.35
N THR A 132 0.96 36.09 -35.13
CA THR A 132 -0.20 36.85 -34.63
C THR A 132 -0.13 36.99 -33.12
N LEU A 133 -0.11 38.24 -32.66
CA LEU A 133 -0.01 38.66 -31.26
C LEU A 133 -1.31 39.34 -30.79
N LEU A 134 -1.62 39.17 -29.51
CA LEU A 134 -2.76 39.78 -28.83
C LEU A 134 -2.28 40.92 -27.93
N ALA A 135 -2.80 42.12 -28.16
CA ALA A 135 -2.48 43.28 -27.33
C ALA A 135 -3.10 43.10 -25.94
N SER A 136 -2.25 43.15 -24.90
CA SER A 136 -2.67 43.13 -23.51
C SER A 136 -1.77 44.04 -22.65
N PRO A 137 -2.19 45.29 -22.37
CA PRO A 137 -1.42 46.21 -21.52
C PRO A 137 -1.30 45.72 -20.07
N ALA A 138 -2.20 44.83 -19.63
CA ALA A 138 -2.24 44.34 -18.25
C ALA A 138 -1.35 43.10 -18.00
N LEU A 139 -0.82 42.49 -19.07
CA LEU A 139 0.01 41.29 -18.95
C LEU A 139 1.39 41.58 -19.54
N HIS A 140 2.43 41.44 -18.72
CA HIS A 140 3.77 41.18 -19.24
C HIS A 140 3.71 39.91 -20.11
N ALA A 141 4.51 39.87 -21.16
CA ALA A 141 4.43 38.87 -22.23
C ALA A 141 4.11 37.45 -21.71
N SER A 142 3.12 36.80 -22.32
CA SER A 142 2.70 35.45 -21.94
C SER A 142 2.08 34.69 -23.11
N SER A 143 2.35 33.38 -23.19
CA SER A 143 1.76 32.50 -24.17
C SER A 143 0.78 31.51 -23.55
N PHE A 144 -0.38 31.37 -24.18
CA PHE A 144 -1.38 30.38 -23.80
C PHE A 144 -2.09 29.79 -25.04
N PHE A 145 -2.07 28.47 -25.17
CA PHE A 145 -2.84 27.67 -26.12
C PHE A 145 -2.77 28.18 -27.57
N GLY A 146 -1.56 28.45 -28.05
CA GLY A 146 -1.34 28.93 -29.42
C GLY A 146 -1.38 30.46 -29.59
N TYR A 147 -1.81 31.19 -28.56
CA TYR A 147 -1.88 32.64 -28.54
C TYR A 147 -0.72 33.23 -27.73
N ILE A 148 -0.27 34.41 -28.12
CA ILE A 148 0.80 35.16 -27.44
C ILE A 148 0.23 36.54 -27.11
N PHE A 149 0.16 36.86 -25.82
CA PHE A 149 -0.26 38.14 -25.28
C PHE A 149 0.96 38.98 -24.98
N ILE A 150 1.07 40.17 -25.56
CA ILE A 150 2.17 41.09 -25.31
C ILE A 150 1.63 42.51 -25.23
N ASP A 151 2.22 43.32 -24.34
CA ASP A 151 2.01 44.77 -24.32
C ASP A 151 2.64 45.40 -25.57
N PRO A 152 1.86 46.10 -26.42
CA PRO A 152 2.40 46.83 -27.56
C PRO A 152 3.55 47.79 -27.22
N ALA A 153 3.58 48.35 -26.00
CA ALA A 153 4.66 49.24 -25.55
C ALA A 153 6.01 48.52 -25.40
N ALA A 154 6.00 47.21 -25.16
CA ALA A 154 7.23 46.41 -25.00
C ALA A 154 8.05 46.31 -26.30
N LYS A 155 7.48 46.66 -27.46
CA LYS A 155 8.19 46.63 -28.75
C LYS A 155 9.39 47.60 -28.81
N ALA A 156 9.40 48.63 -27.98
CA ALA A 156 10.48 49.61 -27.92
C ALA A 156 11.71 49.13 -27.13
N ASP A 157 11.62 48.00 -26.44
CA ASP A 157 12.71 47.42 -25.65
C ASP A 157 13.58 46.50 -26.53
N ASP A 158 14.90 46.63 -26.47
CA ASP A 158 15.86 45.73 -27.13
C ASP A 158 15.66 44.27 -26.70
N SER A 159 15.11 44.05 -25.51
CA SER A 159 14.77 42.76 -24.93
C SER A 159 13.56 42.08 -25.58
N PHE A 160 12.78 42.81 -26.39
CA PHE A 160 11.53 42.33 -26.98
C PHE A 160 11.71 41.07 -27.83
N SER A 161 12.78 41.02 -28.62
CA SER A 161 13.08 39.90 -29.51
C SER A 161 13.27 38.59 -28.73
N HIS A 162 13.99 38.65 -27.61
CA HIS A 162 14.23 37.51 -26.73
C HIS A 162 12.95 37.01 -26.05
N ILE A 163 12.11 37.95 -25.60
CA ILE A 163 10.84 37.65 -24.95
C ILE A 163 9.87 37.02 -25.95
N LEU A 164 9.73 37.60 -27.15
CA LEU A 164 8.88 37.07 -28.20
C LEU A 164 9.31 35.65 -28.61
N GLU A 165 10.62 35.43 -28.72
CA GLU A 165 11.17 34.13 -29.06
C GLU A 165 10.86 33.07 -27.98
N HIS A 166 11.03 33.42 -26.71
CA HIS A 166 10.68 32.57 -25.57
C HIS A 166 9.17 32.20 -25.59
N GLU A 167 8.29 33.18 -25.73
CA GLU A 167 6.84 32.94 -25.81
C GLU A 167 6.44 32.11 -27.03
N ASN A 168 7.13 32.29 -28.16
CA ASN A 168 6.90 31.49 -29.36
C ASN A 168 7.28 30.02 -29.15
N ILE A 169 8.28 29.71 -28.31
CA ILE A 169 8.63 28.33 -27.96
C ILE A 169 7.51 27.70 -27.12
N HIS A 170 6.93 28.42 -26.14
CA HIS A 170 5.78 27.93 -25.38
C HIS A 170 4.58 27.59 -26.26
N LYS A 171 4.32 28.43 -27.27
CA LYS A 171 3.33 28.18 -28.31
C LYS A 171 3.66 26.94 -29.12
N ARG A 172 4.87 26.86 -29.69
CA ARG A 172 5.27 25.78 -30.62
C ARG A 172 5.30 24.41 -29.96
N GLU A 173 5.76 24.34 -28.71
CA GLU A 173 5.89 23.09 -27.96
C GLU A 173 4.66 22.76 -27.08
N TRP A 174 3.58 23.53 -27.24
CA TRP A 174 2.29 23.32 -26.58
C TRP A 174 2.37 23.24 -25.04
N HIS A 175 3.25 24.03 -24.43
CA HIS A 175 3.49 24.02 -22.98
C HIS A 175 2.25 24.33 -22.13
N SER A 176 1.22 24.96 -22.71
CA SER A 176 -0.06 25.19 -22.05
C SER A 176 -0.80 23.89 -21.72
N ILE A 177 -0.64 22.83 -22.53
CA ILE A 177 -1.26 21.53 -22.27
C ILE A 177 -0.66 20.91 -21.00
N ASP A 178 0.67 20.89 -20.89
CA ASP A 178 1.39 20.40 -19.72
C ASP A 178 0.95 21.14 -18.44
N ARG A 179 0.79 22.47 -18.52
CA ARG A 179 0.33 23.31 -17.39
C ARG A 179 -1.11 22.98 -16.96
N ILE A 180 -2.02 22.77 -17.90
CA ILE A 180 -3.42 22.38 -17.59
C ILE A 180 -3.44 20.98 -16.98
N LEU A 181 -2.75 20.03 -17.60
CA LEU A 181 -2.70 18.63 -17.19
C LEU A 181 -2.17 18.49 -15.75
N VAL A 182 -1.11 19.22 -15.39
CA VAL A 182 -0.60 19.19 -14.02
C VAL A 182 -1.50 19.90 -13.02
N GLU A 183 -2.22 20.95 -13.43
CA GLU A 183 -3.20 21.63 -12.56
C GLU A 183 -4.38 20.70 -12.22
N VAL A 184 -4.90 19.97 -13.22
CA VAL A 184 -5.94 18.95 -13.02
C VAL A 184 -5.43 17.82 -12.14
N PHE A 185 -4.20 17.36 -12.35
CA PHE A 185 -3.60 16.30 -11.53
C PHE A 185 -3.41 16.72 -10.06
N VAL A 186 -2.95 17.94 -9.80
CA VAL A 186 -2.85 18.48 -8.44
C VAL A 186 -4.23 18.69 -7.83
N MET A 187 -5.23 19.09 -8.60
CA MET A 187 -6.60 19.24 -8.11
C MET A 187 -7.18 17.92 -7.59
N ILE A 188 -6.94 16.80 -8.28
CA ILE A 188 -7.34 15.46 -7.82
C ILE A 188 -6.61 15.10 -6.51
N ASN A 189 -5.36 15.52 -6.38
CA ASN A 189 -4.45 15.21 -5.27
C ASN A 189 -4.19 16.41 -4.35
N TRP A 190 -5.18 17.29 -4.18
CA TRP A 190 -4.98 18.62 -3.57
C TRP A 190 -4.45 18.56 -2.13
N PHE A 191 -4.79 17.49 -1.42
CA PHE A 191 -4.36 17.25 -0.04
C PHE A 191 -2.90 16.76 0.06
N ASN A 192 -2.29 16.33 -1.05
CA ASN A 192 -0.93 15.80 -1.05
C ASN A 192 0.10 16.90 -1.37
N PRO A 193 0.99 17.29 -0.43
CA PRO A 193 2.04 18.29 -0.66
C PRO A 193 3.01 17.89 -1.78
N VAL A 194 3.23 16.60 -2.01
CA VAL A 194 4.09 16.10 -3.08
C VAL A 194 3.55 16.48 -4.45
N ALA A 195 2.22 16.48 -4.64
CA ALA A 195 1.58 16.91 -5.88
C ALA A 195 1.90 18.39 -6.19
N TRP A 196 1.88 19.26 -5.18
CA TRP A 196 2.24 20.67 -5.32
C TRP A 196 3.72 20.87 -5.68
N MET A 197 4.61 20.10 -5.05
CA MET A 197 6.04 20.13 -5.37
C MET A 197 6.30 19.59 -6.79
N PHE A 198 5.57 18.56 -7.19
CA PHE A 198 5.62 18.00 -8.54
C PHE A 198 5.21 19.03 -9.58
N ARG A 199 4.07 19.73 -9.39
CA ARG A 199 3.64 20.85 -10.25
C ARG A 199 4.72 21.89 -10.44
N ARG A 200 5.37 22.30 -9.34
CA ARG A 200 6.48 23.25 -9.40
C ARG A 200 7.61 22.73 -10.28
N SER A 201 7.94 21.44 -10.19
CA SER A 201 8.99 20.82 -11.01
C SER A 201 8.63 20.72 -12.50
N VAL A 202 7.35 20.52 -12.83
CA VAL A 202 6.84 20.56 -14.21
C VAL A 202 7.00 21.95 -14.79
N ILE A 203 6.50 22.97 -14.09
CA ILE A 203 6.58 24.37 -14.54
C ILE A 203 8.04 24.77 -14.73
N GLU A 204 8.92 24.49 -13.76
CA GLU A 204 10.36 24.78 -13.87
C GLU A 204 11.00 24.13 -15.10
N ASN A 205 10.64 22.89 -15.43
CA ASN A 205 11.19 22.21 -16.60
C ASN A 205 10.71 22.82 -17.94
N LEU A 206 9.47 23.32 -18.00
CA LEU A 206 8.93 23.99 -19.19
C LEU A 206 9.63 25.32 -19.45
N GLU A 207 9.90 26.09 -18.39
CA GLU A 207 10.69 27.32 -18.48
C GLU A 207 12.11 27.00 -18.96
N TYR A 208 12.74 25.95 -18.42
CA TYR A 208 14.09 25.54 -18.84
C TYR A 208 14.15 25.07 -20.29
N LEU A 209 13.11 24.40 -20.79
CA LEU A 209 12.99 24.04 -22.20
C LEU A 209 12.98 25.29 -23.08
N ALA A 210 12.11 26.25 -22.76
CA ALA A 210 12.02 27.50 -23.50
C ALA A 210 13.34 28.28 -23.47
N ASP A 211 13.90 28.50 -22.28
CA ASP A 211 15.18 29.19 -22.07
C ASP A 211 16.32 28.52 -22.87
N SER A 212 16.41 27.18 -22.83
CA SER A 212 17.45 26.44 -23.57
C SER A 212 17.27 26.48 -25.08
N ALA A 213 16.05 26.64 -25.58
CA ALA A 213 15.76 26.72 -27.00
C ALA A 213 16.09 28.11 -27.57
N VAL A 214 15.92 29.18 -26.78
CA VAL A 214 16.39 30.53 -27.13
C VAL A 214 17.92 30.54 -27.26
N LEU A 215 18.64 30.05 -26.24
CA LEU A 215 20.12 30.03 -26.26
C LEU A 215 20.69 29.21 -27.43
N ARG A 216 20.03 28.12 -27.82
CA ARG A 216 20.47 27.27 -28.95
C ARG A 216 20.41 27.97 -30.31
N ARG A 217 19.68 29.07 -30.42
CA ARG A 217 19.58 29.86 -31.66
C ARG A 217 20.64 30.95 -31.77
N GLY A 218 21.57 31.03 -30.81
CA GLY A 218 22.74 31.92 -30.88
C GLY A 218 22.60 33.24 -30.11
N THR A 219 21.53 33.39 -29.31
CA THR A 219 21.32 34.56 -28.47
C THR A 219 22.39 34.67 -27.37
N ASP A 220 22.92 35.88 -27.16
CA ASP A 220 23.88 36.16 -26.09
C ASP A 220 23.27 35.83 -24.71
N PRO A 221 23.86 34.91 -23.93
CA PRO A 221 23.32 34.50 -22.64
C PRO A 221 23.18 35.65 -21.63
N THR A 222 24.07 36.63 -21.65
CA THR A 222 24.09 37.76 -20.72
C THR A 222 22.96 38.73 -21.04
N LYS A 223 22.81 39.08 -22.33
CA LYS A 223 21.69 39.92 -22.78
C LYS A 223 20.34 39.24 -22.51
N TYR A 224 20.30 37.92 -22.70
CA TYR A 224 19.11 37.14 -22.38
C TYR A 224 18.77 37.17 -20.87
N GLN A 225 19.76 36.97 -20.00
CA GLN A 225 19.54 37.04 -18.55
C GLN A 225 19.04 38.42 -18.10
N LEU A 226 19.56 39.50 -18.69
CA LEU A 226 19.06 40.86 -18.44
C LEU A 226 17.61 41.02 -18.90
N SER A 227 17.24 40.47 -20.07
CA SER A 227 15.85 40.52 -20.54
C SER A 227 14.89 39.81 -19.58
N ILE A 228 15.28 38.65 -19.02
CA ILE A 228 14.51 37.96 -17.99
C ILE A 228 14.38 38.86 -16.75
N LEU A 229 15.48 39.43 -16.26
CA LEU A 229 15.47 40.24 -15.05
C LEU A 229 14.60 41.51 -15.19
N ASN A 230 14.73 42.23 -16.31
CA ASN A 230 14.00 43.46 -16.60
C ASN A 230 12.48 43.22 -16.67
N GLN A 231 12.04 42.06 -17.15
CA GLN A 231 10.62 41.68 -17.16
C GLN A 231 10.00 41.63 -15.75
N TYR A 232 10.79 41.36 -14.71
CA TYR A 232 10.29 41.20 -13.34
C TYR A 232 10.52 42.44 -12.44
N ILE A 233 11.47 43.31 -12.77
CA ILE A 233 11.77 44.51 -11.96
C ILE A 233 10.55 45.46 -11.88
N GLY A 234 9.70 45.53 -12.91
CA GLY A 234 8.47 46.31 -12.91
C GLY A 234 7.31 45.73 -12.09
N CYS A 235 7.44 44.50 -11.57
CA CYS A 235 6.38 43.74 -10.91
C CYS A 235 6.72 43.31 -9.47
N ALA A 236 7.69 44.00 -8.83
CA ALA A 236 8.16 43.67 -7.49
C ALA A 236 7.05 43.85 -6.43
N SER A 237 6.28 42.78 -6.19
CA SER A 237 5.38 42.62 -5.05
C SER A 237 6.09 41.80 -3.96
N ILE A 238 5.77 42.09 -2.69
CA ILE A 238 6.40 41.61 -1.43
C ILE A 238 6.37 40.06 -1.26
N SER A 239 5.87 39.30 -2.23
CA SER A 239 5.84 37.84 -2.14
C SER A 239 7.17 37.19 -2.56
N ASN A 240 7.75 36.40 -1.65
CA ASN A 240 8.94 35.55 -1.85
C ASN A 240 8.82 34.48 -2.97
N GLN A 241 7.71 34.45 -3.73
CA GLN A 241 7.50 33.48 -4.79
C GLN A 241 8.29 33.80 -6.07
N PHE A 242 8.48 35.09 -6.39
CA PHE A 242 9.12 35.51 -7.64
C PHE A 242 10.66 35.39 -7.60
N SER A 243 11.29 35.62 -6.44
CA SER A 243 12.75 35.56 -6.30
C SER A 243 13.31 34.15 -6.55
N SER A 244 12.56 33.11 -6.17
CA SER A 244 13.04 31.72 -6.28
C SER A 244 13.00 31.15 -7.70
N GLN A 245 12.03 31.56 -8.53
CA GLN A 245 11.89 31.06 -9.91
C GLN A 245 12.90 31.72 -10.86
N ILE A 246 13.07 33.04 -10.76
CA ILE A 246 14.05 33.79 -11.56
C ILE A 246 15.47 33.32 -11.23
N LYS A 247 15.79 33.20 -9.92
CA LYS A 247 17.07 32.65 -9.47
C LYS A 247 17.32 31.26 -10.04
N LYS A 248 16.31 30.40 -10.10
CA LYS A 248 16.41 29.06 -10.67
C LYS A 248 16.62 29.05 -12.19
N ARG A 249 16.00 29.98 -12.93
CA ARG A 249 16.24 30.16 -14.38
C ARG A 249 17.64 30.70 -14.66
N ILE A 250 18.06 31.75 -13.97
CA ILE A 250 19.41 32.32 -14.10
C ILE A 250 20.49 31.31 -13.68
N ASN A 251 20.29 30.59 -12.57
CA ASN A 251 21.20 29.51 -12.17
C ASN A 251 21.19 28.36 -13.19
N MET A 252 20.05 28.10 -13.85
CA MET A 252 20.00 27.13 -14.94
C MET A 252 20.93 27.52 -16.10
N LEU A 253 20.90 28.81 -16.46
CA LEU A 253 21.71 29.38 -17.55
C LEU A 253 23.21 29.44 -17.23
N ASN A 254 23.57 29.73 -15.97
CA ASN A 254 24.97 29.93 -15.55
C ASN A 254 25.68 28.66 -15.10
N LYS A 255 24.95 27.60 -14.75
CA LYS A 255 25.54 26.39 -14.21
C LYS A 255 25.84 25.38 -15.31
N ASN A 256 27.00 24.73 -15.20
CA ASN A 256 27.37 23.60 -16.03
C ASN A 256 26.59 22.35 -15.59
N TYR A 257 25.31 22.26 -15.97
CA TYR A 257 24.55 21.02 -15.80
C TYR A 257 25.25 19.89 -16.55
N LYS A 258 25.35 18.72 -15.91
CA LYS A 258 25.85 17.52 -16.57
C LYS A 258 24.94 17.22 -17.75
N LEU A 259 25.53 16.90 -18.90
CA LEU A 259 24.78 16.36 -20.02
C LEU A 259 24.24 15.00 -19.55
N GLY A 260 22.94 14.96 -19.25
CA GLY A 260 22.30 13.74 -18.75
C GLY A 260 22.42 12.62 -19.78
N SER A 261 22.40 11.37 -19.35
CA SER A 261 22.37 10.26 -20.29
C SER A 261 20.93 9.82 -20.56
N LYS A 262 20.60 9.60 -21.84
CA LYS A 262 19.24 9.20 -22.27
C LYS A 262 18.83 7.85 -21.68
N TRP A 263 19.80 6.99 -21.34
CA TRP A 263 19.53 5.69 -20.71
C TRP A 263 18.75 5.84 -19.40
N LYS A 264 18.91 6.95 -18.67
CA LYS A 264 18.19 7.16 -17.40
C LYS A 264 16.67 7.09 -17.57
N LEU A 265 16.14 7.42 -18.75
CA LEU A 265 14.70 7.27 -19.02
C LEU A 265 14.24 5.81 -18.86
N SER A 266 15.12 4.84 -19.11
CA SER A 266 14.84 3.42 -18.85
C SER A 266 14.54 3.14 -17.38
N LEU A 267 14.93 3.99 -16.43
CA LEU A 267 14.61 3.87 -15.00
C LEU A 267 13.12 4.05 -14.71
N LEU A 268 12.36 4.74 -15.58
CA LEU A 268 10.93 4.95 -15.37
C LEU A 268 10.17 3.63 -15.29
N LEU A 269 10.52 2.67 -16.16
CA LEU A 269 9.87 1.36 -16.21
C LEU A 269 10.10 0.51 -14.94
N PRO A 270 11.34 0.22 -14.49
CA PRO A 270 11.57 -0.53 -13.25
C PRO A 270 11.03 0.20 -12.03
N LEU A 271 11.07 1.55 -11.98
CA LEU A 271 10.47 2.31 -10.89
C LEU A 271 8.94 2.19 -10.86
N SER A 272 8.30 2.13 -12.03
CA SER A 272 6.85 1.91 -12.13
C SER A 272 6.48 0.49 -11.68
N VAL A 273 7.32 -0.49 -12.03
CA VAL A 273 7.17 -1.88 -11.59
C VAL A 273 7.34 -1.99 -10.06
N ILE A 274 8.35 -1.31 -9.49
CA ILE A 274 8.53 -1.25 -8.02
C ILE A 274 7.33 -0.59 -7.34
N ALA A 275 6.85 0.54 -7.87
CA ALA A 275 5.67 1.22 -7.33
C ALA A 275 4.42 0.32 -7.41
N PHE A 276 4.25 -0.40 -8.53
CA PHE A 276 3.19 -1.39 -8.69
C PHE A 276 3.27 -2.50 -7.64
N PHE A 277 4.45 -3.07 -7.40
CA PHE A 277 4.62 -4.12 -6.38
C PHE A 277 4.32 -3.60 -4.97
N ILE A 278 4.82 -2.42 -4.60
CA ILE A 278 4.55 -1.82 -3.28
C ILE A 278 3.05 -1.60 -3.07
N VAL A 279 2.33 -1.13 -4.09
CA VAL A 279 0.87 -0.96 -4.06
C VAL A 279 0.13 -2.30 -4.05
N SER A 280 0.67 -3.30 -4.75
CA SER A 280 0.10 -4.64 -4.83
C SER A 280 0.28 -5.46 -3.56
N CYS A 281 1.21 -5.09 -2.66
CA CYS A 281 1.38 -5.68 -1.34
C CYS A 281 0.30 -5.24 -0.34
N THR A 282 -0.97 -5.30 -0.75
CA THR A 282 -2.10 -5.14 0.16
C THR A 282 -2.84 -6.47 0.20
N ASP A 283 -2.97 -7.03 1.40
CA ASP A 283 -3.81 -8.21 1.68
C ASP A 283 -5.26 -7.85 1.37
N LYS A 284 -5.62 -7.91 0.09
CA LYS A 284 -7.00 -7.96 -0.35
C LYS A 284 -7.38 -9.42 -0.30
N ASP A 285 -7.94 -9.78 0.86
CA ASP A 285 -8.83 -10.91 1.07
C ASP A 285 -8.33 -12.21 0.46
N ALA A 286 -7.61 -13.01 1.26
CA ALA A 286 -7.64 -14.45 1.04
C ALA A 286 -9.12 -14.85 0.92
N PRO A 287 -9.56 -15.45 -0.19
CA PRO A 287 -10.96 -15.78 -0.37
C PRO A 287 -11.38 -16.71 0.76
N ILE A 288 -12.18 -16.19 1.69
CA ILE A 288 -12.96 -17.03 2.60
C ILE A 288 -13.86 -17.81 1.66
N GLN A 289 -13.60 -19.11 1.53
CA GLN A 289 -14.54 -20.00 0.85
C GLN A 289 -15.90 -19.79 1.52
N ALA A 290 -16.85 -19.26 0.76
CA ALA A 290 -18.23 -19.20 1.19
C ALA A 290 -18.66 -20.65 1.45
N ILE A 291 -18.78 -21.00 2.73
CA ILE A 291 -19.45 -22.23 3.11
C ILE A 291 -20.88 -22.05 2.61
N GLU A 292 -21.28 -22.88 1.65
CA GLU A 292 -22.68 -22.92 1.23
C GLU A 292 -23.54 -23.11 2.48
N PRO A 293 -24.62 -22.32 2.66
CA PRO A 293 -25.47 -22.46 3.83
C PRO A 293 -25.96 -23.91 3.87
N ALA A 294 -25.44 -24.67 4.84
CA ALA A 294 -25.85 -26.04 5.06
C ALA A 294 -27.37 -26.04 5.24
N GLU A 295 -28.05 -26.90 4.48
CA GLU A 295 -29.46 -27.21 4.69
C GLU A 295 -29.68 -27.46 6.19
N GLU A 296 -30.75 -26.88 6.74
CA GLU A 296 -31.25 -27.19 8.08
C GLU A 296 -31.65 -28.67 8.12
N ILE A 297 -30.67 -29.53 8.37
CA ILE A 297 -30.92 -30.89 8.83
C ILE A 297 -31.17 -30.75 10.33
N ALA A 298 -32.41 -31.00 10.74
CA ALA A 298 -32.76 -31.25 12.12
C ALA A 298 -32.02 -32.51 12.58
N VAL A 299 -30.82 -32.33 13.13
CA VAL A 299 -30.00 -33.42 13.66
C VAL A 299 -30.44 -33.68 15.09
N GLU A 300 -31.10 -34.82 15.28
CA GLU A 300 -31.24 -35.49 16.58
C GLU A 300 -29.87 -35.57 17.26
N ALA A 301 -29.86 -35.46 18.59
CA ALA A 301 -28.66 -35.41 19.42
C ALA A 301 -27.73 -36.65 19.22
N SER A 302 -26.91 -36.63 18.19
CA SER A 302 -25.68 -37.40 18.12
C SER A 302 -24.66 -36.74 19.04
N GLU A 303 -23.91 -37.54 19.78
CA GLU A 303 -22.89 -37.13 20.75
C GLU A 303 -21.85 -36.18 20.11
N GLN A 304 -22.13 -34.87 20.17
CA GLN A 304 -21.23 -33.84 19.67
C GLN A 304 -20.07 -33.66 20.65
N ILE A 305 -18.85 -33.86 20.17
CA ILE A 305 -17.62 -33.57 20.91
C ILE A 305 -17.27 -32.10 20.69
N PHE A 306 -17.13 -31.34 21.77
CA PHE A 306 -16.87 -29.91 21.74
C PHE A 306 -15.38 -29.61 21.94
N MET A 307 -14.88 -28.56 21.30
CA MET A 307 -13.52 -28.03 21.57
C MET A 307 -13.54 -26.93 22.64
N VAL A 308 -14.64 -26.15 22.69
CA VAL A 308 -14.83 -25.06 23.65
C VAL A 308 -16.27 -25.12 24.15
N VAL A 309 -16.43 -25.04 25.47
CA VAL A 309 -17.73 -25.09 26.15
C VAL A 309 -17.83 -23.98 27.19
N GLU A 310 -19.06 -23.61 27.56
CA GLU A 310 -19.34 -22.55 28.56
C GLU A 310 -18.66 -22.81 29.91
N GLU A 311 -18.72 -24.04 30.43
CA GLU A 311 -17.96 -24.50 31.60
C GLU A 311 -16.94 -25.55 31.15
N MET A 312 -15.65 -25.22 31.12
CA MET A 312 -14.59 -26.17 30.74
C MET A 312 -14.44 -27.29 31.78
N PRO A 313 -14.13 -28.53 31.36
CA PRO A 313 -13.80 -29.60 32.30
C PRO A 313 -12.62 -29.24 33.20
N THR A 314 -12.70 -29.58 34.48
CA THR A 314 -11.65 -29.28 35.47
C THR A 314 -11.08 -30.54 36.12
N PHE A 315 -9.77 -30.56 36.31
CA PHE A 315 -9.07 -31.68 36.94
C PHE A 315 -9.16 -31.57 38.46
N ASN A 316 -9.79 -32.52 39.14
CA ASN A 316 -10.05 -32.47 40.59
C ASN A 316 -10.76 -31.18 41.09
N GLY A 317 -11.50 -30.49 40.22
CA GLY A 317 -12.15 -29.22 40.57
C GLY A 317 -11.25 -27.98 40.54
N GLU A 318 -9.98 -28.14 40.17
CA GLU A 318 -8.98 -27.07 40.08
C GLU A 318 -8.60 -26.76 38.62
N GLU A 319 -7.81 -25.70 38.42
CA GLU A 319 -7.38 -25.24 37.09
C GLU A 319 -6.50 -26.28 36.37
N ALA A 320 -6.36 -26.11 35.04
CA ALA A 320 -5.55 -26.96 34.16
C ALA A 320 -4.06 -27.10 34.55
N ILE A 321 -3.57 -26.29 35.51
CA ILE A 321 -2.21 -26.35 36.04
C ILE A 321 -1.97 -27.63 36.85
N GLU A 322 -2.94 -28.11 37.63
CA GLU A 322 -2.75 -29.33 38.42
C GLU A 322 -2.65 -30.58 37.57
N PHE A 323 -3.37 -30.62 36.44
CA PHE A 323 -3.20 -31.68 35.46
C PHE A 323 -1.77 -31.71 34.92
N ARG A 324 -1.17 -30.55 34.58
CA ARG A 324 0.24 -30.47 34.17
C ARG A 324 1.19 -31.03 35.22
N LYS A 325 0.94 -30.74 36.51
CA LYS A 325 1.74 -31.28 37.63
C LYS A 325 1.55 -32.79 37.77
N HIS A 326 0.34 -33.31 37.59
CA HIS A 326 0.07 -34.74 37.62
C HIS A 326 0.83 -35.47 36.51
N ILE A 327 0.77 -34.96 35.26
CA ILE A 327 1.56 -35.52 34.16
C ILE A 327 3.06 -35.47 34.49
N ALA A 328 3.58 -34.32 34.91
CA ALA A 328 5.01 -34.16 35.20
C ALA A 328 5.54 -35.09 36.31
N ARG A 329 4.71 -35.48 37.30
CA ARG A 329 5.11 -36.40 38.37
C ARG A 329 5.06 -37.88 37.97
N ASN A 330 4.18 -38.23 37.04
CA ASN A 330 3.90 -39.63 36.68
C ASN A 330 4.52 -40.05 35.34
N LEU A 331 4.97 -39.08 34.54
CA LEU A 331 5.67 -39.29 33.29
C LEU A 331 7.08 -39.78 33.57
N LYS A 332 7.42 -40.93 32.99
CA LYS A 332 8.75 -41.51 33.01
C LYS A 332 9.35 -41.43 31.62
N TYR A 333 10.65 -41.20 31.51
CA TYR A 333 11.32 -41.36 30.22
C TYR A 333 11.64 -42.84 30.05
N PRO A 334 11.16 -43.52 28.99
CA PRO A 334 11.55 -44.91 28.70
C PRO A 334 13.08 -45.01 28.57
N PRO A 335 13.75 -45.89 29.33
CA PRO A 335 15.21 -45.94 29.38
C PRO A 335 15.83 -46.28 28.02
N GLU A 336 15.19 -47.18 27.26
CA GLU A 336 15.62 -47.59 25.92
C GLU A 336 15.61 -46.40 24.93
N ALA A 337 14.56 -45.57 24.95
CA ALA A 337 14.48 -44.37 24.12
C ALA A 337 15.47 -43.28 24.57
N ALA A 338 15.79 -43.21 25.87
CA ALA A 338 16.76 -42.27 26.42
C ALA A 338 18.21 -42.66 26.04
N GLU A 339 18.55 -43.94 26.10
CA GLU A 339 19.86 -44.49 25.69
C GLU A 339 20.13 -44.23 24.20
N GLN A 340 19.08 -44.28 23.37
CA GLN A 340 19.16 -44.00 21.94
C GLN A 340 19.10 -42.50 21.57
N GLY A 341 19.06 -41.60 22.55
CA GLY A 341 19.15 -40.17 22.28
C GLY A 341 17.87 -39.54 21.70
N VAL A 342 16.71 -40.21 21.80
CA VAL A 342 15.46 -39.80 21.11
C VAL A 342 14.77 -38.68 21.85
N THR A 343 14.82 -37.46 21.34
CA THR A 343 14.11 -36.30 21.92
C THR A 343 12.95 -35.89 21.02
N GLY A 344 11.99 -35.12 21.50
CA GLY A 344 10.85 -34.75 20.66
C GLY A 344 9.65 -34.20 21.40
N LYS A 345 8.68 -33.68 20.64
CA LYS A 345 7.44 -33.14 21.19
C LYS A 345 6.25 -33.97 20.71
N ILE A 346 5.60 -34.63 21.65
CA ILE A 346 4.40 -35.42 21.44
C ILE A 346 3.20 -34.54 21.75
N PHE A 347 2.28 -34.42 20.81
CA PHE A 347 0.95 -33.91 21.08
C PHE A 347 0.08 -35.14 21.31
N ILE A 348 -0.77 -35.10 22.34
CA ILE A 348 -1.79 -36.11 22.57
C ILE A 348 -3.15 -35.46 22.61
N LYS A 349 -4.08 -35.99 21.81
CA LYS A 349 -5.51 -35.70 21.93
C LYS A 349 -6.22 -36.65 22.87
N PHE A 350 -7.05 -36.11 23.74
CA PHE A 350 -7.93 -36.89 24.60
C PHE A 350 -9.27 -36.17 24.81
N ILE A 351 -10.31 -36.94 25.07
CA ILE A 351 -11.66 -36.47 25.33
C ILE A 351 -11.94 -36.66 26.81
N VAL A 352 -12.42 -35.61 27.48
CA VAL A 352 -13.10 -35.74 28.76
C VAL A 352 -14.57 -35.89 28.46
N ASN A 353 -15.12 -37.07 28.74
CA ASN A 353 -16.51 -37.36 28.43
C ASN A 353 -17.47 -36.69 29.44
N LYS A 354 -18.78 -36.78 29.17
CA LYS A 354 -19.85 -36.26 30.04
C LYS A 354 -19.85 -36.85 31.45
N GLU A 355 -19.22 -38.01 31.67
CA GLU A 355 -19.00 -38.61 32.99
C GLU A 355 -17.69 -38.17 33.67
N GLY A 356 -16.85 -37.38 33.01
CA GLY A 356 -15.56 -36.93 33.52
C GLY A 356 -14.39 -37.88 33.25
N LYS A 357 -14.60 -38.97 32.50
CA LYS A 357 -13.54 -39.93 32.19
C LYS A 357 -12.73 -39.49 30.98
N VAL A 358 -11.43 -39.76 31.04
CA VAL A 358 -10.49 -39.48 29.96
C VAL A 358 -10.46 -40.67 28.99
N VAL A 359 -10.76 -40.40 27.71
CA VAL A 359 -10.71 -41.37 26.62
C VAL A 359 -9.80 -40.83 25.53
N VAL A 360 -8.93 -41.66 24.96
CA VAL A 360 -8.12 -41.27 23.80
C VAL A 360 -8.89 -41.68 22.53
N PRO A 361 -9.31 -40.72 21.68
CA PRO A 361 -10.07 -41.01 20.46
C PRO A 361 -9.21 -41.72 19.42
N ASP A 362 -9.85 -42.49 18.54
CA ASP A 362 -9.20 -43.06 17.37
C ASP A 362 -9.06 -42.03 16.23
N GLN A 363 -8.29 -42.37 15.20
CA GLN A 363 -8.03 -41.49 14.07
C GLN A 363 -9.30 -41.11 13.29
N GLU A 364 -10.27 -42.03 13.20
CA GLU A 364 -11.54 -41.78 12.50
C GLU A 364 -12.39 -40.74 13.23
N THR A 365 -12.41 -40.81 14.57
CA THR A 365 -13.09 -39.83 15.43
C THR A 365 -12.43 -38.46 15.30
N ILE A 366 -11.09 -38.38 15.28
CA ILE A 366 -10.36 -37.11 15.11
C ILE A 366 -10.64 -36.50 13.74
N ALA A 367 -10.65 -37.31 12.67
CA ALA A 367 -10.91 -36.83 11.31
C ALA A 367 -12.33 -36.26 11.15
N LYS A 368 -13.33 -36.83 11.84
CA LYS A 368 -14.70 -36.31 11.87
C LYS A 368 -14.81 -34.95 12.57
N ILE A 369 -13.94 -34.66 13.53
CA ILE A 369 -13.97 -33.41 14.32
C ILE A 369 -13.25 -32.27 13.59
N GLU A 370 -12.09 -32.51 12.96
CA GLU A 370 -11.23 -31.45 12.41
C GLU A 370 -11.07 -31.47 10.88
N GLY A 371 -11.71 -32.40 10.17
CA GLY A 371 -11.69 -32.46 8.69
C GLY A 371 -10.34 -32.85 8.06
N LYS A 372 -9.27 -33.02 8.85
CA LYS A 372 -8.00 -33.64 8.45
C LYS A 372 -7.47 -34.54 9.57
N PRO A 373 -7.01 -35.77 9.27
CA PRO A 373 -6.27 -36.56 10.23
C PRO A 373 -4.95 -35.83 10.52
N ILE A 374 -4.74 -35.41 11.76
CA ILE A 374 -3.44 -34.88 12.18
C ILE A 374 -2.58 -36.10 12.50
N ASP A 375 -1.51 -36.29 11.73
CA ASP A 375 -0.44 -37.20 12.10
C ASP A 375 0.27 -36.64 13.34
N GLU A 376 -0.22 -37.07 14.51
CA GLU A 376 0.32 -36.70 15.81
C GLU A 376 1.66 -37.43 16.03
N VAL A 377 2.75 -36.70 15.77
CA VAL A 377 3.99 -36.60 16.56
C VAL A 377 5.00 -35.79 15.74
N VAL A 378 5.53 -34.69 16.31
CA VAL A 378 6.60 -33.90 15.68
C VAL A 378 7.90 -34.19 16.43
N VAL A 379 8.71 -35.09 15.87
CA VAL A 379 10.09 -35.30 16.36
C VAL A 379 10.93 -34.12 15.91
N THR A 380 11.26 -33.22 16.86
CA THR A 380 11.95 -31.97 16.55
C THR A 380 13.48 -32.10 16.54
N ALA A 381 14.06 -33.12 17.17
CA ALA A 381 15.50 -33.40 17.17
C ALA A 381 15.80 -34.79 17.77
N TYR A 382 16.92 -35.41 17.42
CA TYR A 382 17.52 -36.52 18.19
C TYR A 382 19.04 -36.33 18.23
N ARG A 383 19.69 -36.82 19.29
CA ARG A 383 21.14 -36.73 19.43
C ARG A 383 21.77 -37.89 18.64
N LYS A 384 22.35 -37.61 17.47
CA LYS A 384 23.19 -38.57 16.75
C LYS A 384 24.41 -38.92 17.60
N ILE A 385 24.53 -40.18 18.01
CA ILE A 385 25.65 -40.68 18.82
C ILE A 385 26.92 -40.88 17.95
N ALA A 386 26.75 -40.99 16.62
CA ALA A 386 27.81 -41.01 15.60
C ALA A 386 27.38 -40.23 14.34
N GLU A 387 28.34 -39.72 13.56
CA GLU A 387 28.10 -38.92 12.33
C GLU A 387 27.25 -39.65 11.28
N ASP A 388 27.25 -40.99 11.34
CA ASP A 388 26.60 -41.89 10.37
C ASP A 388 25.28 -42.50 10.90
N ALA A 389 24.80 -42.10 12.09
CA ALA A 389 23.63 -42.74 12.70
C ALA A 389 22.33 -42.47 11.92
N GLU A 390 21.58 -43.54 11.65
CA GLU A 390 20.24 -43.54 11.04
C GLU A 390 19.19 -42.86 11.96
N GLU A 391 18.05 -42.51 11.38
CA GLU A 391 16.91 -42.00 12.16
C GLU A 391 16.52 -43.00 13.27
N PRO A 392 16.10 -42.53 14.45
CA PRO A 392 15.74 -43.42 15.53
C PRO A 392 14.61 -44.34 15.08
N ALA A 393 14.76 -45.64 15.36
CA ALA A 393 13.75 -46.63 14.99
C ALA A 393 12.37 -46.22 15.52
N GLU A 394 11.34 -46.46 14.71
CA GLU A 394 9.95 -46.09 15.01
C GLU A 394 9.46 -46.67 16.35
N GLU A 395 10.02 -47.81 16.76
CA GLU A 395 9.79 -48.45 18.06
C GLU A 395 10.07 -47.51 19.25
N TYR A 396 11.16 -46.74 19.23
CA TYR A 396 11.49 -45.82 20.32
C TYR A 396 10.55 -44.62 20.36
N ILE A 397 10.07 -44.16 19.21
CA ILE A 397 9.05 -43.11 19.12
C ILE A 397 7.74 -43.66 19.71
N GLN A 398 7.39 -44.91 19.39
CA GLN A 398 6.20 -45.56 19.91
C GLN A 398 6.23 -45.71 21.43
N MET A 399 7.39 -46.05 22.03
CA MET A 399 7.56 -46.10 23.48
C MET A 399 7.24 -44.77 24.16
N LEU A 400 7.68 -43.64 23.57
CA LEU A 400 7.34 -42.31 24.07
C LEU A 400 5.83 -42.03 23.96
N LYS A 401 5.19 -42.43 22.85
CA LYS A 401 3.73 -42.28 22.66
C LYS A 401 2.95 -43.09 23.70
N ASP A 402 3.33 -44.34 23.90
CA ASP A 402 2.66 -45.26 24.82
C ASP A 402 2.76 -44.78 26.27
N GLU A 403 3.90 -44.22 26.64
CA GLU A 403 4.10 -43.64 27.96
C GLU A 403 3.25 -42.38 28.18
N VAL A 404 3.19 -41.47 27.21
CA VAL A 404 2.29 -40.30 27.28
C VAL A 404 0.83 -40.75 27.38
N LYS A 405 0.42 -41.72 26.56
CA LYS A 405 -0.92 -42.31 26.58
C LYS A 405 -1.25 -42.94 27.92
N ARG A 406 -0.33 -43.72 28.50
CA ARG A 406 -0.48 -44.34 29.83
C ARG A 406 -0.78 -43.29 30.88
N VAL A 407 0.02 -42.23 30.95
CA VAL A 407 -0.11 -41.21 32.00
C VAL A 407 -1.43 -40.44 31.88
N VAL A 408 -1.85 -40.09 30.66
CA VAL A 408 -3.13 -39.42 30.40
C VAL A 408 -4.32 -40.32 30.74
N LEU A 409 -4.27 -41.61 30.42
CA LEU A 409 -5.34 -42.57 30.76
C LEU A 409 -5.40 -42.91 32.26
N THR A 410 -4.29 -42.78 32.99
CA THR A 410 -4.27 -42.94 34.45
C THR A 410 -4.74 -41.70 35.21
N SER A 411 -5.22 -40.67 34.50
CA SER A 411 -5.80 -39.48 35.09
C SER A 411 -7.08 -39.84 35.87
N PRO A 412 -7.24 -39.38 37.12
CA PRO A 412 -8.50 -39.53 37.85
C PRO A 412 -9.66 -38.81 37.15
N ASP A 413 -10.89 -39.17 37.52
CA ASP A 413 -12.10 -38.58 36.94
C ASP A 413 -12.13 -37.05 37.09
N TRP A 414 -12.36 -36.37 35.98
CA TRP A 414 -12.48 -34.92 35.88
C TRP A 414 -13.89 -34.47 36.22
N LYS A 415 -14.04 -33.20 36.57
CA LYS A 415 -15.37 -32.58 36.53
C LYS A 415 -15.72 -32.33 35.06
N PRO A 416 -16.85 -32.87 34.55
CA PRO A 416 -17.19 -32.74 33.14
C PRO A 416 -17.50 -31.30 32.76
N GLY A 417 -17.25 -30.98 31.50
CA GLY A 417 -17.59 -29.68 30.94
C GLY A 417 -19.09 -29.56 30.70
N LYS A 418 -19.62 -28.34 30.66
CA LYS A 418 -21.03 -28.11 30.37
C LYS A 418 -21.24 -27.10 29.26
N GLN A 419 -22.24 -27.39 28.44
CA GLN A 419 -22.75 -26.52 27.40
C GLN A 419 -24.27 -26.42 27.57
N ARG A 420 -24.80 -25.19 27.69
CA ARG A 420 -26.23 -24.95 27.96
C ARG A 420 -26.74 -25.70 29.20
N GLY A 421 -25.88 -25.80 30.22
CA GLY A 421 -26.16 -26.48 31.48
C GLY A 421 -26.15 -28.03 31.43
N LYS A 422 -25.88 -28.66 30.29
CA LYS A 422 -25.76 -30.13 30.17
C LYS A 422 -24.29 -30.55 30.09
N ALA A 423 -23.95 -31.69 30.70
CA ALA A 423 -22.62 -32.28 30.57
C ALA A 423 -22.39 -32.75 29.14
N VAL A 424 -21.20 -32.46 28.59
CA VAL A 424 -20.84 -32.76 27.20
C VAL A 424 -19.40 -33.26 27.11
N ASP A 425 -19.10 -33.95 26.01
CA ASP A 425 -17.76 -34.45 25.72
C ASP A 425 -16.88 -33.30 25.20
N VAL A 426 -15.67 -33.16 25.73
CA VAL A 426 -14.75 -32.07 25.36
C VAL A 426 -13.39 -32.62 24.98
N ILE A 427 -12.89 -32.26 23.81
CA ILE A 427 -11.57 -32.67 23.32
C ILE A 427 -10.48 -31.67 23.72
N PHE A 428 -9.35 -32.22 24.17
CA PHE A 428 -8.15 -31.48 24.52
C PHE A 428 -6.97 -31.94 23.68
N THR A 429 -6.03 -31.03 23.42
CA THR A 429 -4.71 -31.35 22.87
C THR A 429 -3.64 -30.94 23.88
N PHE A 430 -2.78 -31.87 24.28
CA PHE A 430 -1.75 -31.63 25.29
C PHE A 430 -0.34 -31.91 24.74
N PRO A 431 0.57 -30.92 24.73
CA PRO A 431 1.96 -31.14 24.34
C PRO A 431 2.82 -31.66 25.49
N VAL A 432 3.57 -32.73 25.25
CA VAL A 432 4.63 -33.29 26.11
C VAL A 432 5.95 -33.21 25.36
N THR A 433 6.97 -32.61 25.97
CA THR A 433 8.31 -32.54 25.38
C THR A 433 9.28 -33.44 26.14
N PHE A 434 9.95 -34.34 25.42
CA PHE A 434 11.06 -35.14 25.92
C PHE A 434 12.38 -34.49 25.49
N THR A 435 13.20 -34.11 26.48
CA THR A 435 14.54 -33.55 26.26
C THR A 435 15.54 -34.25 27.16
N LEU A 436 16.68 -34.64 26.59
CA LEU A 436 17.82 -35.14 27.33
C LEU A 436 18.67 -33.95 27.79
N GLN A 437 19.08 -33.96 29.05
CA GLN A 437 20.02 -32.98 29.59
C GLN A 437 21.47 -33.38 29.29
#